data_AF-A0A3S0CB52-F1
#
_entry.id   AF-A0A3S0CB52-F1
#
_cell.length_a   1.000
_cell.length_b   1.000
_cell.length_c   1.000
_cell.angle_alpha   90.00
_cell.angle_beta   90.00
_cell.angle_gamma   90.00
#
_symmetry.space_group_name_H-M   'P 1'
#
loop_
_entity.id
_entity.type
_entity.pdbx_description
1 polymer ?
#
loop_
_entity_poly.entity_id
_entity_poly.type
_entity_poly.pdbx_seq_one_letter_code
_entity_poly.pdbx_strand_id
1 'polypeptide(L)'
;MTLPILASILAILFTALTGSIRPANMLPILPPLCLLAALGVESLRRGAANAFDWFGVMTFSFFGLLVWLGWSALHFGWPPGLARQVARIAPDFPEESIIGGAAVGFILSAALLALPIVTRRGPMRGATNWALGLTLLWCLAVTLWQPWFAYTKNYQPVASELAKALDGRNYNCIKRAGIGDTQRAALDYFSGIRTVSYRSQEQCDLLLTYATANSSPNITKDEWNPIWQRRLGGGRKTEIFKLYQRN
;
A
#
# COMPACT_ATOMS: atom_id res chain seq x y z
N MET A 1 24.24 -9.51 25.29
CA MET A 1 24.16 -8.34 24.38
C MET A 1 24.96 -8.52 23.09
N THR A 2 26.10 -9.22 23.09
CA THR A 2 26.95 -9.41 21.89
C THR A 2 26.28 -10.15 20.74
N LEU A 3 25.50 -11.21 21.03
CA LEU A 3 24.82 -12.04 20.03
C LEU A 3 23.81 -11.25 19.15
N PRO A 4 22.84 -10.49 19.71
CA PRO A 4 21.88 -9.74 18.89
C PRO A 4 22.49 -8.53 18.17
N ILE A 5 23.56 -7.94 18.71
CA ILE A 5 24.32 -6.87 18.03
C ILE A 5 25.01 -7.45 16.78
N LEU A 6 25.74 -8.57 16.93
CA LEU A 6 26.43 -9.22 15.83
C LEU A 6 25.44 -9.68 14.75
N ALA A 7 24.29 -10.23 15.14
CA ALA A 7 23.23 -10.62 14.22
C ALA A 7 22.63 -9.43 13.47
N SER A 8 22.43 -8.28 14.13
CA SER A 8 21.96 -7.05 13.48
C SER A 8 22.97 -6.53 12.45
N ILE A 9 24.26 -6.49 12.82
CA ILE A 9 25.34 -6.05 11.93
C ILE A 9 25.43 -6.98 10.71
N LEU A 10 25.35 -8.29 10.92
CA LEU A 10 25.42 -9.27 9.84
C LEU A 10 24.20 -9.18 8.91
N ALA A 11 22.99 -8.96 9.44
CA ALA A 11 21.80 -8.75 8.63
C ALA A 11 21.86 -7.45 7.81
N ILE A 12 22.36 -6.35 8.38
CA ILE A 12 22.58 -5.08 7.68
C ILE A 12 23.64 -5.26 6.59
N LEU A 13 24.76 -5.92 6.91
CA LEU A 13 25.83 -6.16 5.96
C LEU A 13 25.37 -7.06 4.80
N PHE A 14 24.64 -8.14 5.11
CA PHE A 14 24.08 -9.03 4.10
C PHE A 14 23.12 -8.28 3.16
N THR A 15 22.21 -7.47 3.71
CA THR A 15 21.26 -6.69 2.89
C THR A 15 21.93 -5.60 2.07
N ALA A 16 22.97 -4.95 2.60
CA ALA A 16 23.78 -3.96 1.87
C ALA A 16 24.60 -4.58 0.73
N LEU A 17 25.09 -5.81 0.90
CA LEU A 17 25.93 -6.50 -0.09
C LEU A 17 25.13 -7.25 -1.16
N THR A 18 23.89 -7.68 -0.88
CA THR A 18 23.15 -8.60 -1.76
C THR A 18 21.99 -7.97 -2.54
N GLY A 19 21.55 -6.75 -2.23
CA GLY A 19 20.24 -6.31 -2.73
C GLY A 19 20.09 -4.84 -3.11
N SER A 20 19.25 -4.61 -4.11
CA SER A 20 18.59 -3.31 -4.34
C SER A 20 17.89 -2.86 -3.06
N ILE A 21 17.93 -1.55 -2.75
CA ILE A 21 17.29 -0.95 -1.56
C ILE A 21 15.76 -1.00 -1.72
N ARG A 22 15.18 -2.17 -1.43
CA ARG A 22 13.73 -2.40 -1.36
C ARG A 22 13.35 -2.68 0.09
N PRO A 23 12.25 -2.12 0.62
CA PRO A 23 11.82 -2.38 2.00
C PRO A 23 11.69 -3.87 2.34
N ALA A 24 11.25 -4.69 1.37
CA ALA A 24 11.14 -6.14 1.55
C ALA A 24 12.49 -6.81 1.88
N ASN A 25 13.59 -6.29 1.36
CA ASN A 25 14.92 -6.86 1.61
C ASN A 25 15.40 -6.57 3.04
N MET A 26 14.78 -5.61 3.76
CA MET A 26 15.16 -5.26 5.13
C MET A 26 14.45 -6.11 6.19
N LEU A 27 13.47 -6.95 5.82
CA LEU A 27 12.73 -7.83 6.73
C LEU A 27 13.63 -8.67 7.65
N PRO A 28 14.76 -9.25 7.19
CA PRO A 28 15.64 -10.06 8.05
C PRO A 28 16.32 -9.29 9.18
N ILE A 29 16.34 -7.95 9.14
CA ILE A 29 16.96 -7.09 10.17
C ILE A 29 16.04 -6.94 11.40
N LEU A 30 14.73 -7.22 11.25
CA LEU A 30 13.75 -7.02 12.32
C LEU A 30 13.97 -7.93 13.54
N PRO A 31 14.15 -9.26 13.42
CA PRO A 31 14.32 -10.13 14.59
C PRO A 31 15.47 -9.73 15.53
N PRO A 32 16.70 -9.46 15.05
CA PRO A 32 17.78 -9.08 15.95
C PRO A 32 17.58 -7.69 16.57
N LEU A 33 16.95 -6.75 15.86
CA LEU A 33 16.56 -5.45 16.43
C LEU A 33 15.50 -5.60 17.53
N CYS A 34 14.50 -6.47 17.35
CA CYS A 34 13.50 -6.75 18.37
C CYS A 34 14.12 -7.33 19.65
N LEU A 35 15.11 -8.22 19.52
CA LEU A 35 15.85 -8.76 20.66
C LEU A 35 16.65 -7.66 21.41
N LEU A 36 17.29 -6.75 20.67
CA LEU A 36 17.96 -5.59 21.28
C LEU A 36 16.97 -4.68 22.00
N ALA A 37 15.82 -4.40 21.39
CA ALA A 37 14.79 -3.55 21.96
C ALA A 37 14.21 -4.14 23.26
N ALA A 38 13.94 -5.46 23.29
CA ALA A 38 13.42 -6.13 24.49
C ALA A 38 14.35 -5.96 25.69
N LEU A 39 15.66 -6.17 25.50
CA LEU A 39 16.68 -5.95 26.53
C LEU A 39 16.78 -4.48 26.95
N GLY A 40 16.62 -3.56 26.00
CA GLY A 40 16.60 -2.12 26.28
C GLY A 40 15.43 -1.73 27.18
N VAL A 41 14.23 -2.22 26.89
CA VAL A 41 13.00 -1.93 27.64
C VAL A 41 13.11 -2.35 29.12
N GLU A 42 13.71 -3.50 29.41
CA GLU A 42 13.89 -3.97 30.79
C GLU A 42 14.84 -3.08 31.61
N SER A 43 15.76 -2.36 30.95
CA SER A 43 16.73 -1.47 31.60
C SER A 43 16.21 -0.06 31.90
N LEU A 44 14.97 0.27 31.49
CA LEU A 44 14.43 1.62 31.65
C LEU A 44 14.10 1.96 33.10
N ARG A 45 14.48 3.17 33.53
CA ARG A 45 14.03 3.76 34.80
C ARG A 45 12.51 3.95 34.75
N ARG A 46 11.84 3.78 35.90
CA ARG A 46 10.37 3.89 36.04
C ARG A 46 9.78 5.15 35.41
N GLY A 47 10.45 6.30 35.54
CA GLY A 47 10.02 7.57 34.93
C GLY A 47 10.05 7.55 33.39
N ALA A 48 11.11 7.01 32.80
CA ALA A 48 11.23 6.86 31.35
C ALA A 48 10.21 5.85 30.79
N ALA A 49 9.99 4.75 31.51
CA ALA A 49 8.97 3.76 31.14
C ALA A 49 7.54 4.34 31.14
N ASN A 50 7.22 5.17 32.14
CA ASN A 50 5.91 5.84 32.21
C ASN A 50 5.74 6.94 31.15
N ALA A 51 6.80 7.72 30.88
CA ALA A 51 6.79 8.71 29.82
C ALA A 51 6.61 8.05 28.44
N PHE A 52 7.28 6.92 28.20
CA PHE A 52 7.15 6.14 26.97
C PHE A 52 5.73 5.58 26.78
N ASP A 53 5.12 5.06 27.84
CA ASP A 53 3.72 4.58 27.82
C ASP A 53 2.74 5.72 27.47
N TRP A 54 2.80 6.83 28.19
CA TRP A 54 1.94 8.00 27.95
C TRP A 54 2.14 8.61 26.57
N PHE A 55 3.38 8.67 26.09
CA PHE A 55 3.67 9.14 24.74
C PHE A 55 3.01 8.24 23.69
N GLY A 56 3.01 6.92 23.89
CA GLY A 56 2.28 5.97 23.06
C GLY A 56 0.78 6.26 23.02
N VAL A 57 0.14 6.39 24.20
CA VAL A 57 -1.29 6.69 24.29
C VAL A 57 -1.67 7.97 23.54
N MET A 58 -0.93 9.05 23.75
CA MET A 58 -1.16 10.32 23.07
C MET A 58 -0.99 10.18 21.55
N THR A 59 0.07 9.50 21.12
CA THR A 59 0.39 9.29 19.70
C THR A 59 -0.68 8.48 19.00
N PHE A 60 -1.06 7.32 19.54
CA PHE A 60 -2.06 6.46 18.90
C PHE A 60 -3.46 7.08 18.92
N SER A 61 -3.82 7.81 19.98
CA SER A 61 -5.08 8.56 20.02
C SER A 61 -5.11 9.66 18.96
N PHE A 62 -4.03 10.43 18.83
CA PHE A 62 -3.90 11.47 17.82
C PHE A 62 -3.99 10.90 16.39
N PHE A 63 -3.23 9.86 16.07
CA PHE A 63 -3.28 9.24 14.74
C PHE A 63 -4.61 8.53 14.49
N GLY A 64 -5.23 7.91 15.51
CA GLY A 64 -6.57 7.35 15.40
C GLY A 64 -7.61 8.39 15.02
N LEU A 65 -7.54 9.59 15.62
CA LEU A 65 -8.37 10.73 15.24
C LEU A 65 -8.11 11.16 13.80
N LEU A 66 -6.85 11.24 13.35
CA LEU A 66 -6.53 11.56 11.95
C LEU A 66 -7.10 10.54 10.96
N VAL A 67 -7.04 9.25 11.29
CA VAL A 67 -7.64 8.16 10.48
C VAL A 67 -9.14 8.38 10.33
N TRP A 68 -9.84 8.67 11.43
CA TRP A 68 -11.26 8.99 11.42
C TRP A 68 -11.59 10.27 10.67
N LEU A 69 -10.77 11.32 10.80
CA LEU A 69 -10.96 12.58 10.08
C LEU A 69 -10.84 12.39 8.57
N GLY A 70 -9.88 11.59 8.10
CA GLY A 70 -9.76 11.32 6.67
C GLY A 70 -10.86 10.41 6.13
N TRP A 71 -11.32 9.42 6.90
CA TRP A 71 -12.48 8.63 6.54
C TRP A 71 -13.78 9.46 6.52
N SER A 72 -13.95 10.37 7.48
CA SER A 72 -15.07 11.32 7.50
C SER A 72 -15.01 12.27 6.30
N ALA A 73 -13.81 12.69 5.89
CA ALA A 73 -13.63 13.52 4.72
C ALA A 73 -13.97 12.78 3.41
N LEU A 74 -13.77 11.46 3.39
CA LEU A 74 -14.11 10.61 2.25
C LEU A 74 -15.63 10.44 2.09
N HIS A 75 -16.35 10.18 3.18
CA HIS A 75 -17.78 9.86 3.12
C HIS A 75 -18.72 11.05 3.34
N PHE A 76 -18.36 11.99 4.22
CA PHE A 76 -19.21 13.14 4.57
C PHE A 76 -18.71 14.47 4.00
N GLY A 77 -17.57 14.48 3.33
CA GLY A 77 -16.98 15.70 2.77
C GLY A 77 -16.41 16.67 3.83
N TRP A 78 -16.28 16.25 5.08
CA TRP A 78 -15.77 17.06 6.18
C TRP A 78 -14.53 16.42 6.83
N PRO A 79 -13.40 17.15 7.02
CA PRO A 79 -13.20 18.58 6.74
C PRO A 79 -13.06 18.91 5.23
N PRO A 80 -13.57 20.06 4.74
CA PRO A 80 -13.66 20.37 3.32
C PRO A 80 -12.31 20.57 2.62
N GLY A 81 -11.27 20.94 3.37
CA GLY A 81 -9.89 20.98 2.84
C GLY A 81 -9.38 19.59 2.48
N LEU A 82 -9.61 18.61 3.35
CA LEU A 82 -9.17 17.24 3.17
C LEU A 82 -10.03 16.52 2.13
N ALA A 83 -11.35 16.71 2.17
CA ALA A 83 -12.28 16.11 1.22
C ALA A 83 -11.94 16.45 -0.24
N ARG A 84 -11.63 17.72 -0.54
CA ARG A 84 -11.20 18.15 -1.88
C ARG A 84 -9.92 17.45 -2.35
N GLN A 85 -8.98 17.23 -1.43
CA GLN A 85 -7.74 16.54 -1.77
C GLN A 85 -7.96 15.05 -2.01
N VAL A 86 -8.77 14.39 -1.18
CA VAL A 86 -9.10 12.97 -1.31
C VAL A 86 -9.90 12.71 -2.59
N ALA A 87 -10.91 13.54 -2.88
CA ALA A 87 -11.71 13.46 -4.11
C ALA A 87 -10.87 13.67 -5.38
N ARG A 88 -9.81 14.50 -5.32
CA ARG A 88 -8.87 14.64 -6.45
C ARG A 88 -8.10 13.36 -6.74
N ILE A 89 -7.82 12.54 -5.71
CA ILE A 89 -7.04 11.31 -5.83
C ILE A 89 -7.93 10.10 -6.17
N ALA A 90 -9.14 10.06 -5.65
CA ALA A 90 -10.15 9.06 -5.95
C ALA A 90 -11.41 9.74 -6.51
N PRO A 91 -11.38 10.19 -7.78
CA PRO A 91 -12.58 10.70 -8.43
C PRO A 91 -13.61 9.58 -8.53
N ASP A 92 -14.91 9.90 -8.39
CA ASP A 92 -16.02 8.94 -8.53
C ASP A 92 -15.89 7.70 -7.63
N PHE A 93 -15.39 7.89 -6.40
CA PHE A 93 -15.32 6.82 -5.40
C PHE A 93 -16.74 6.35 -5.04
N PRO A 94 -17.06 5.06 -5.20
CA PRO A 94 -18.40 4.56 -4.94
C PRO A 94 -18.74 4.62 -3.44
N GLU A 95 -20.00 4.95 -3.14
CA GLU A 95 -20.54 4.84 -1.78
C GLU A 95 -20.73 3.36 -1.41
N GLU A 96 -19.65 2.69 -1.02
CA GLU A 96 -19.73 1.37 -0.39
C GLU A 96 -20.39 1.46 0.99
N SER A 97 -20.77 0.30 1.54
CA SER A 97 -21.44 0.19 2.85
C SER A 97 -20.60 0.80 3.98
N ILE A 98 -20.91 2.05 4.30
CA ILE A 98 -20.31 2.87 5.36
C ILE A 98 -20.45 2.19 6.73
N ILE A 99 -21.57 1.50 6.95
CA ILE A 99 -22.00 1.00 8.25
C ILE A 99 -21.06 -0.10 8.76
N GLY A 100 -20.65 -1.04 7.89
CA GLY A 100 -19.78 -2.16 8.28
C GLY A 100 -18.40 -1.69 8.72
N GLY A 101 -17.77 -0.83 7.92
CA GLY A 101 -16.46 -0.24 8.25
C GLY A 101 -16.51 0.63 9.50
N ALA A 102 -17.55 1.45 9.65
CA ALA A 102 -17.73 2.31 10.82
C ALA A 102 -17.90 1.48 12.11
N ALA A 103 -18.73 0.44 12.10
CA ALA A 103 -18.96 -0.40 13.27
C ALA A 103 -17.67 -1.06 13.78
N VAL A 104 -16.91 -1.69 12.89
CA VAL A 104 -15.62 -2.30 13.23
C VAL A 104 -14.61 -1.22 13.67
N GLY A 105 -14.60 -0.07 12.99
CA GLY A 105 -13.76 1.07 13.33
C GLY A 105 -14.00 1.59 14.75
N PHE A 106 -15.27 1.69 15.17
CA PHE A 106 -15.64 2.12 16.52
C PHE A 106 -15.16 1.11 17.58
N ILE A 107 -15.32 -0.18 17.32
CA ILE A 107 -14.84 -1.25 18.22
C ILE A 107 -13.32 -1.17 18.37
N LEU A 108 -12.58 -1.01 17.26
CA LEU A 108 -11.12 -0.89 17.28
C LEU A 108 -10.65 0.36 18.02
N SER A 109 -11.37 1.48 17.85
CA SER A 109 -11.06 2.73 18.54
C SER A 109 -11.34 2.65 20.04
N ALA A 110 -12.45 2.01 20.43
CA ALA A 110 -12.75 1.73 21.83
C ALA A 110 -11.69 0.81 22.46
N ALA A 111 -11.28 -0.24 21.76
CA ALA A 111 -10.20 -1.14 22.20
C ALA A 111 -8.87 -0.38 22.39
N LEU A 112 -8.54 0.54 21.47
CA LEU A 112 -7.33 1.36 21.53
C LEU A 112 -7.33 2.28 22.76
N LEU A 113 -8.46 2.88 23.11
CA LEU A 113 -8.61 3.73 24.29
C LEU A 113 -8.68 2.94 25.61
N ALA A 114 -9.24 1.74 25.59
CA ALA A 114 -9.32 0.85 26.76
C ALA A 114 -7.98 0.17 27.08
N LEU A 115 -7.12 -0.02 26.08
CA LEU A 115 -5.85 -0.72 26.19
C LEU A 115 -4.98 -0.26 27.39
N PRO A 116 -4.73 1.04 27.62
CA PRO A 116 -3.86 1.48 28.72
C PRO A 116 -4.45 1.21 30.11
N ILE A 117 -5.76 0.97 30.20
CA ILE A 117 -6.49 0.68 31.44
C ILE A 117 -6.40 -0.83 31.74
N VAL A 118 -6.53 -1.68 30.71
CA VAL A 118 -6.59 -3.15 30.84
C VAL A 118 -5.18 -3.77 30.96
N THR A 119 -4.16 -3.17 30.35
CA THR A 119 -2.80 -3.73 30.37
C THR A 119 -2.21 -3.77 31.79
N ARG A 120 -1.76 -4.97 32.19
CA ARG A 120 -1.15 -5.23 33.50
C ARG A 120 -0.01 -4.26 33.80
N ARG A 121 0.08 -3.83 35.05
CA ARG A 121 1.17 -2.97 35.54
C ARG A 121 2.46 -3.80 35.63
N GLY A 122 3.51 -3.35 34.96
CA GLY A 122 4.82 -4.02 34.94
C GLY A 122 5.82 -3.26 34.06
N PRO A 123 7.11 -3.65 34.09
CA PRO A 123 8.16 -2.98 33.32
C PRO A 123 7.92 -3.06 31.80
N MET A 124 7.30 -4.14 31.32
CA MET A 124 6.98 -4.34 29.91
C MET A 124 5.71 -3.62 29.43
N ARG A 125 4.93 -3.01 30.34
CA ARG A 125 3.64 -2.39 30.02
C ARG A 125 3.73 -1.41 28.86
N GLY A 126 4.73 -0.53 28.86
CA GLY A 126 4.94 0.45 27.79
C GLY A 126 5.16 -0.25 26.45
N ALA A 127 6.06 -1.23 26.37
CA ALA A 127 6.31 -1.98 25.14
C ALA A 127 5.07 -2.75 24.65
N THR A 128 4.30 -3.36 25.55
CA THR A 128 3.05 -4.06 25.21
C THR A 128 2.00 -3.09 24.67
N ASN A 129 1.81 -1.93 25.31
CA ASN A 129 0.88 -0.90 24.86
C ASN A 129 1.29 -0.32 23.50
N TRP A 130 2.58 -0.21 23.23
CA TRP A 130 3.09 0.20 21.92
C TRP A 130 2.82 -0.83 20.83
N ALA A 131 3.11 -2.11 21.10
CA ALA A 131 2.88 -3.18 20.12
C ALA A 131 1.38 -3.30 19.80
N LEU A 132 0.53 -3.36 20.83
CA LEU A 132 -0.92 -3.46 20.65
C LEU A 132 -1.52 -2.17 20.09
N GLY A 133 -1.07 -1.00 20.54
CA GLY A 133 -1.52 0.29 20.03
C GLY A 133 -1.21 0.47 18.54
N LEU A 134 0.01 0.15 18.11
CA LEU A 134 0.39 0.17 16.70
C LEU A 134 -0.44 -0.83 15.88
N THR A 135 -0.67 -2.03 16.41
CA THR A 135 -1.46 -3.07 15.75
C THR A 135 -2.92 -2.62 15.58
N LEU A 136 -3.54 -2.10 16.64
CA LEU A 136 -4.92 -1.62 16.60
C LEU A 136 -5.08 -0.39 15.69
N LEU A 137 -4.14 0.55 15.74
CA LEU A 137 -4.14 1.70 14.82
C LEU A 137 -3.99 1.23 13.37
N TRP A 138 -3.13 0.25 13.10
CA TRP A 138 -2.97 -0.34 11.78
C TRP A 138 -4.26 -1.03 11.31
N CYS A 139 -4.87 -1.86 12.16
CA CYS A 139 -6.16 -2.48 11.88
C CYS A 139 -7.23 -1.43 11.59
N LEU A 140 -7.31 -0.37 12.40
CA LEU A 140 -8.23 0.75 12.18
C LEU A 140 -7.99 1.39 10.81
N ALA A 141 -6.74 1.74 10.51
CA ALA A 141 -6.38 2.34 9.22
C ALA A 141 -6.76 1.41 8.05
N VAL A 142 -6.43 0.12 8.11
CA VAL A 142 -6.79 -0.84 7.06
C VAL A 142 -8.30 -0.96 6.93
N THR A 143 -9.04 -1.18 8.02
CA THR A 143 -10.49 -1.35 7.97
C THR A 143 -11.20 -0.15 7.35
N LEU A 144 -10.81 1.08 7.71
CA LEU A 144 -11.46 2.29 7.20
C LEU A 144 -10.99 2.66 5.79
N TRP A 145 -9.71 2.45 5.46
CA TRP A 145 -9.13 2.94 4.20
C TRP A 145 -8.98 1.88 3.11
N GLN A 146 -9.20 0.59 3.40
CA GLN A 146 -9.06 -0.47 2.41
C GLN A 146 -9.89 -0.22 1.15
N PRO A 147 -11.18 0.18 1.22
CA PRO A 147 -11.97 0.48 0.02
C PRO A 147 -11.32 1.52 -0.88
N TRP A 148 -10.83 2.61 -0.28
CA TRP A 148 -10.15 3.68 -1.00
C TRP A 148 -8.84 3.22 -1.64
N PHE A 149 -8.04 2.41 -0.94
CA PHE A 149 -6.82 1.83 -1.50
C PHE A 149 -7.12 0.86 -2.64
N ALA A 150 -8.17 0.04 -2.51
CA ALA A 150 -8.59 -0.85 -3.57
C ALA A 150 -9.03 -0.06 -4.81
N TYR A 151 -9.82 1.00 -4.63
CA TYR A 151 -10.26 1.82 -5.76
C TYR A 151 -9.10 2.49 -6.52
N THR A 152 -8.10 3.00 -5.80
CA THR A 152 -7.03 3.81 -6.40
C THR A 152 -5.83 3.00 -6.88
N LYS A 153 -5.60 1.79 -6.32
CA LYS A 153 -4.38 1.01 -6.53
C LYS A 153 -4.59 -0.47 -6.85
N ASN A 154 -5.82 -0.97 -6.90
CA ASN A 154 -6.06 -2.36 -7.28
C ASN A 154 -5.94 -2.55 -8.80
N TYR A 155 -5.05 -3.44 -9.24
CA TYR A 155 -4.89 -3.81 -10.65
C TYR A 155 -5.85 -4.91 -11.10
N GLN A 156 -6.57 -5.59 -10.20
CA GLN A 156 -7.51 -6.64 -10.57
C GLN A 156 -8.60 -6.16 -11.55
N PRO A 157 -9.27 -4.99 -11.35
CA PRO A 157 -10.22 -4.48 -12.33
C PRO A 157 -9.58 -4.24 -13.69
N VAL A 158 -8.35 -3.69 -13.72
CA VAL A 158 -7.57 -3.46 -14.96
C VAL A 158 -7.36 -4.76 -15.71
N ALA A 159 -6.88 -5.79 -15.02
CA ALA A 159 -6.59 -7.09 -15.61
C ALA A 159 -7.88 -7.72 -16.15
N SER A 160 -8.97 -7.69 -15.37
CA SER A 160 -10.26 -8.27 -15.77
C SER A 160 -10.93 -7.53 -16.93
N GLU A 161 -10.86 -6.19 -16.98
CA GLU A 161 -11.37 -5.39 -18.09
C GLU A 161 -10.53 -5.59 -19.35
N LEU A 162 -9.20 -5.69 -19.18
CA LEU A 162 -8.29 -5.98 -20.28
C LEU A 162 -8.52 -7.38 -20.85
N ALA A 163 -8.72 -8.39 -20.00
CA ALA A 163 -9.06 -9.74 -20.43
C ALA A 163 -10.33 -9.74 -21.29
N LYS A 164 -11.38 -9.04 -20.86
CA LYS A 164 -12.61 -8.88 -21.64
C LYS A 164 -12.39 -8.16 -22.98
N ALA A 165 -11.45 -7.21 -23.05
CA ALA A 165 -11.10 -6.53 -24.30
C ALA A 165 -10.31 -7.43 -25.27
N LEU A 166 -9.63 -8.45 -24.74
CA LEU A 166 -8.88 -9.46 -25.49
C LEU A 166 -9.76 -10.67 -25.87
N ASP A 167 -10.82 -10.95 -25.10
CA ASP A 167 -11.73 -12.07 -25.35
C ASP A 167 -12.29 -12.03 -26.78
N GLY A 168 -12.20 -13.15 -27.48
CA GLY A 168 -12.66 -13.29 -28.87
C GLY A 168 -11.72 -12.72 -29.93
N ARG A 169 -10.57 -12.13 -29.55
CA ARG A 169 -9.54 -11.71 -30.51
C ARG A 169 -8.51 -12.82 -30.69
N ASN A 170 -8.14 -13.09 -31.94
CA ASN A 170 -6.98 -13.90 -32.25
C ASN A 170 -5.76 -12.97 -32.40
N TYR A 171 -4.80 -13.06 -31.51
CA TYR A 171 -3.58 -12.25 -31.51
C TYR A 171 -2.38 -13.13 -31.13
N ASN A 172 -1.21 -12.83 -31.69
CA ASN A 172 0.00 -13.62 -31.44
C ASN A 172 0.62 -13.30 -30.08
N CYS A 173 0.84 -12.02 -29.79
CA CYS A 173 1.45 -11.57 -28.53
C CYS A 173 1.09 -10.12 -28.22
N ILE A 174 1.41 -9.70 -26.98
CA ILE A 174 1.21 -8.34 -26.48
C ILE A 174 2.56 -7.75 -26.11
N LYS A 175 3.03 -6.73 -26.83
CA LYS A 175 4.19 -5.93 -26.43
C LYS A 175 3.84 -5.05 -25.23
N ARG A 176 4.83 -4.78 -24.37
CA ARG A 176 4.70 -3.81 -23.27
C ARG A 176 5.65 -2.64 -23.39
N ALA A 177 5.14 -1.42 -23.20
CA ALA A 177 5.93 -0.21 -23.05
C ALA A 177 5.59 0.53 -21.74
N GLY A 178 6.60 0.85 -20.94
CA GLY A 178 6.43 1.54 -19.65
C GLY A 178 5.92 0.68 -18.49
N ILE A 179 5.53 -0.58 -18.74
CA ILE A 179 5.01 -1.50 -17.71
C ILE A 179 6.16 -2.08 -16.88
N GLY A 180 6.13 -1.83 -15.56
CA GLY A 180 7.08 -2.36 -14.58
C GLY A 180 6.75 -3.79 -14.12
N ASP A 181 7.62 -4.36 -13.28
CA ASP A 181 7.47 -5.74 -12.82
C ASP A 181 6.22 -5.96 -11.96
N THR A 182 5.83 -4.97 -11.16
CA THR A 182 4.64 -5.07 -10.31
C THR A 182 3.36 -5.14 -11.13
N GLN A 183 3.22 -4.28 -12.15
CA GLN A 183 2.06 -4.33 -13.06
C GLN A 183 2.06 -5.61 -13.89
N ARG A 184 3.23 -6.03 -14.41
CA ARG A 184 3.37 -7.28 -15.17
C ARG A 184 2.95 -8.50 -14.36
N ALA A 185 3.43 -8.60 -13.11
CA ALA A 185 3.05 -9.68 -12.21
C ALA A 185 1.55 -9.66 -11.88
N ALA A 186 0.97 -8.48 -11.69
CA ALA A 186 -0.47 -8.36 -11.43
C ALA A 186 -1.32 -8.83 -12.62
N LEU A 187 -0.96 -8.45 -13.86
CA LEU A 187 -1.67 -8.87 -15.07
C LEU A 187 -1.63 -10.40 -15.28
N ASP A 188 -0.47 -11.03 -15.05
CA ASP A 188 -0.31 -12.49 -15.12
C ASP A 188 -1.10 -13.18 -13.99
N TYR A 189 -1.02 -12.65 -12.76
CA TYR A 189 -1.72 -13.23 -11.61
C TYR A 189 -3.24 -13.19 -11.72
N PHE A 190 -3.83 -12.05 -12.11
CA PHE A 190 -5.29 -11.89 -12.12
C PHE A 190 -5.98 -12.38 -13.39
N SER A 191 -5.26 -12.43 -14.52
CA SER A 191 -5.89 -12.75 -15.82
C SER A 191 -4.99 -13.54 -16.77
N GLY A 192 -3.82 -14.03 -16.32
CA GLY A 192 -2.90 -14.81 -17.16
C GLY A 192 -2.30 -14.01 -18.31
N ILE A 193 -2.40 -12.67 -18.29
CA ILE A 193 -1.98 -11.82 -19.41
C ILE A 193 -0.46 -11.65 -19.34
N ARG A 194 0.23 -12.30 -20.27
CA ARG A 194 1.70 -12.21 -20.40
C ARG A 194 2.08 -11.24 -21.50
N THR A 195 3.03 -10.38 -21.19
CA THR A 195 3.52 -9.34 -22.12
C THR A 195 5.01 -9.50 -22.40
N VAL A 196 5.40 -9.29 -23.65
CA VAL A 196 6.81 -9.29 -24.06
C VAL A 196 7.38 -7.88 -24.11
N SER A 197 8.69 -7.75 -23.86
CA SER A 197 9.37 -6.45 -23.91
C SER A 197 9.15 -5.77 -25.27
N TYR A 198 8.95 -4.45 -25.28
CA TYR A 198 8.85 -3.68 -26.53
C TYR A 198 10.05 -3.93 -27.48
N ARG A 199 11.23 -4.16 -26.90
CA ARG A 199 12.49 -4.45 -27.62
C ARG A 199 12.64 -5.89 -28.10
N SER A 200 11.67 -6.77 -27.84
CA SER A 200 11.70 -8.14 -28.38
C SER A 200 11.58 -8.10 -29.92
N GLN A 201 12.27 -9.04 -30.57
CA GLN A 201 12.18 -9.23 -32.03
C GLN A 201 10.84 -9.83 -32.47
N GLU A 202 10.05 -10.36 -31.54
CA GLU A 202 8.71 -10.86 -31.81
C GLU A 202 7.82 -9.76 -32.42
N GLN A 203 7.09 -10.12 -33.46
CA GLN A 203 6.09 -9.26 -34.07
C GLN A 203 4.75 -9.52 -33.39
N CYS A 204 4.28 -8.53 -32.63
CA CYS A 204 3.03 -8.62 -31.88
C CYS A 204 1.97 -7.76 -32.51
N ASP A 205 0.75 -8.28 -32.56
CA ASP A 205 -0.42 -7.57 -33.09
C ASP A 205 -0.96 -6.54 -32.10
N LEU A 206 -0.58 -6.66 -30.82
CA LEU A 206 -1.05 -5.81 -29.74
C LEU A 206 0.11 -5.15 -28.98
N LEU A 207 -0.14 -3.93 -28.50
CA LEU A 207 0.76 -3.16 -27.65
C LEU A 207 0.02 -2.62 -26.43
N LEU A 208 0.46 -3.01 -25.24
CA LEU A 208 -0.01 -2.45 -23.98
C LEU A 208 0.98 -1.41 -23.48
N THR A 209 0.48 -0.21 -23.22
CA THR A 209 1.28 0.90 -22.70
C THR A 209 0.81 1.29 -21.31
N TYR A 210 1.75 1.71 -20.49
CA TYR A 210 1.51 2.32 -19.19
C TYR A 210 2.10 3.73 -19.18
N ALA A 211 1.28 4.70 -18.84
CA ALA A 211 1.67 6.10 -18.71
C ALA A 211 1.23 6.67 -17.35
N THR A 212 2.02 7.62 -16.85
CA THR A 212 1.69 8.50 -15.73
C THR A 212 1.83 9.95 -16.19
N ALA A 213 1.42 10.91 -15.35
CA ALA A 213 1.54 12.34 -15.68
C ALA A 213 2.96 12.76 -16.10
N ASN A 214 4.00 12.10 -15.58
CA ASN A 214 5.41 12.45 -15.82
C ASN A 214 6.16 11.46 -16.72
N SER A 215 5.51 10.36 -17.12
CA SER A 215 6.17 9.31 -17.91
C SER A 215 5.17 8.74 -18.89
N SER A 216 5.38 9.02 -20.16
CA SER A 216 4.61 8.42 -21.25
C SER A 216 5.58 7.70 -22.17
N PRO A 217 5.30 6.44 -22.55
CA PRO A 217 6.14 5.72 -23.48
C PRO A 217 6.08 6.39 -24.85
N ASN A 218 7.24 6.57 -25.47
CA ASN A 218 7.32 7.12 -26.82
C ASN A 218 6.89 6.02 -27.81
N ILE A 219 5.70 6.17 -28.40
CA ILE A 219 5.12 5.23 -29.36
C ILE A 219 4.84 5.94 -30.68
N THR A 220 5.14 5.28 -31.79
CA THR A 220 4.84 5.81 -33.13
C THR A 220 3.33 5.69 -33.37
N LYS A 221 2.60 6.80 -33.28
CA LYS A 221 1.14 6.81 -33.33
C LYS A 221 0.55 6.28 -34.65
N ASP A 222 1.30 6.35 -35.75
CA ASP A 222 0.82 5.96 -37.07
C ASP A 222 0.73 4.43 -37.27
N GLU A 223 1.41 3.64 -36.44
CA GLU A 223 1.40 2.17 -36.51
C GLU A 223 0.34 1.53 -35.58
N TRP A 224 -0.16 2.29 -34.60
CA TRP A 224 -0.90 1.74 -33.46
C TRP A 224 -2.24 2.44 -33.24
N ASN A 225 -3.35 1.71 -33.40
CA ASN A 225 -4.70 2.21 -33.17
C ASN A 225 -5.20 1.84 -31.75
N PRO A 226 -5.59 2.81 -30.89
CA PRO A 226 -6.07 2.51 -29.54
C PRO A 226 -7.43 1.81 -29.57
N ILE A 227 -7.52 0.64 -28.92
CA ILE A 227 -8.76 -0.15 -28.83
C ILE A 227 -9.35 -0.21 -27.42
N TRP A 228 -8.55 0.07 -26.39
CA TRP A 228 -9.00 0.07 -25.00
C TRP A 228 -8.15 1.00 -24.14
N GLN A 229 -8.77 1.61 -23.13
CA GLN A 229 -8.10 2.47 -22.16
C GLN A 229 -8.73 2.34 -20.78
N ARG A 230 -7.89 2.25 -19.75
CA ARG A 230 -8.29 2.34 -18.35
C ARG A 230 -7.42 3.31 -17.58
N ARG A 231 -8.05 4.13 -16.73
CA ARG A 231 -7.39 5.05 -15.82
C ARG A 231 -7.53 4.54 -14.38
N LEU A 232 -6.45 4.58 -13.61
CA LEU A 232 -6.42 4.28 -12.18
C LEU A 232 -6.02 5.50 -11.36
N GLY A 233 -6.81 5.75 -10.31
CA GLY A 233 -6.67 6.92 -9.44
C GLY A 233 -6.85 8.24 -10.18
N GLY A 234 -6.47 9.32 -9.51
CA GLY A 234 -6.61 10.68 -10.00
C GLY A 234 -5.43 11.60 -9.65
N GLY A 235 -5.43 12.78 -10.25
CA GLY A 235 -4.42 13.82 -10.03
C GLY A 235 -3.03 13.47 -10.58
N ARG A 236 -1.97 13.92 -9.91
CA ARG A 236 -0.56 13.74 -10.34
C ARG A 236 -0.09 12.29 -10.41
N LYS A 237 -0.77 11.37 -9.72
CA LYS A 237 -0.44 9.93 -9.70
C LYS A 237 -1.44 9.10 -10.50
N THR A 238 -2.14 9.71 -11.45
CA THR A 238 -3.03 8.99 -12.38
C THR A 238 -2.19 8.04 -13.21
N GLU A 239 -2.63 6.78 -13.25
CA GLU A 239 -2.03 5.73 -14.05
C GLU A 239 -2.96 5.45 -15.23
N ILE A 240 -2.42 5.39 -16.45
CA ILE A 240 -3.20 5.19 -17.66
C ILE A 240 -2.65 3.97 -18.38
N PHE A 241 -3.49 2.96 -18.51
CA PHE A 241 -3.25 1.79 -19.33
C PHE A 241 -3.98 1.97 -20.66
N LYS A 242 -3.28 1.74 -21.77
CA LYS A 242 -3.88 1.76 -23.11
C LYS A 242 -3.42 0.55 -23.88
N LEU A 243 -4.37 -0.15 -24.48
CA LEU A 243 -4.13 -1.24 -25.42
C LEU A 243 -4.31 -0.71 -26.84
N TYR A 244 -3.34 -1.00 -27.69
CA TYR A 244 -3.35 -0.67 -29.10
C TYR A 244 -3.32 -1.95 -29.92
N GLN A 245 -3.94 -1.87 -31.09
CA GLN A 245 -3.85 -2.87 -32.15
C GLN A 245 -2.97 -2.31 -33.26
N ARG A 246 -2.12 -3.16 -33.83
CA ARG A 246 -1.31 -2.81 -34.99
C ARG A 246 -2.21 -2.60 -36.21
N ASN A 247 -1.97 -1.53 -36.96
CA ASN A 247 -2.64 -1.26 -38.23
C ASN A 247 -2.34 -2.32 -39.29
#